data_AF-A0A915JCW1-F1
#
_entry.id   AF-A0A915JCW1-F1
#
_cell.length_a   1.000
_cell.length_b   1.000
_cell.length_c   1.000
_cell.angle_alpha   90.00
_cell.angle_beta   90.00
_cell.angle_gamma   90.00
#
_symmetry.space_group_name_H-M   'P 1'
#
loop_
_entity.id
_entity.type
_entity.pdbx_description
1 polymer ?
#
loop_
_entity_poly.entity_id
_entity_poly.type
_entity_poly.pdbx_seq_one_letter_code
_entity_poly.pdbx_strand_id
1 'polypeptide(L)'
;MFNKLVRKASCVLECSWEKLIVDNSKSKDLDDIIFAHDSYLQTLLDKSLLNIDQMALLNKYRILLNLIFEFAALHENFVDELFEISNDRKSVNPVLPLSEIKEVQLKIVVKAAQISRTFKANLNNLLEQYRNCLREFLISLTAQDQENWRLLSFRLDFSQFYRSSYGPALDESLTFSGRRRIRRKKVDSLEILH
;
A
#
# COMPACT_ATOMS: atom_id res chain seq x y z
N MET A 1 15.42 -1.75 1.82
CA MET A 1 14.25 -2.27 1.06
C MET A 1 13.87 -1.38 -0.13
N PHE A 2 13.99 -0.06 -0.04
CA PHE A 2 13.71 0.90 -1.12
C PHE A 2 14.40 0.58 -2.46
N ASN A 3 15.69 0.19 -2.43
CA ASN A 3 16.46 -0.20 -3.62
C ASN A 3 15.90 -1.42 -4.37
N LYS A 4 15.14 -2.31 -3.70
CA LYS A 4 14.50 -3.46 -4.38
C LYS A 4 13.16 -3.08 -5.02
N LEU A 5 12.53 -1.98 -4.61
CA LEU A 5 11.31 -1.45 -5.23
C LEU A 5 11.68 -0.62 -6.47
N VAL A 6 12.72 0.22 -6.37
CA VAL A 6 13.29 1.01 -7.49
C VAL A 6 13.78 0.08 -8.62
N ARG A 7 14.46 -1.03 -8.29
CA ARG A 7 14.85 -2.05 -9.29
C ARG A 7 13.69 -2.73 -10.02
N LYS A 8 12.47 -2.69 -9.49
CA LYS A 8 11.30 -3.34 -10.13
C LYS A 8 10.55 -2.39 -11.04
N ALA A 9 10.48 -1.09 -10.70
CA ALA A 9 10.10 -0.05 -11.64
C ALA A 9 11.06 -0.03 -12.84
N SER A 10 12.37 -0.21 -12.58
CA SER A 10 13.39 -0.46 -13.62
C SER A 10 13.00 -1.65 -14.49
N CYS A 11 12.65 -2.81 -13.91
CA CYS A 11 12.43 -4.02 -14.70
C CYS A 11 11.23 -3.94 -15.68
N VAL A 12 10.16 -3.20 -15.37
CA VAL A 12 9.05 -3.01 -16.32
C VAL A 12 9.47 -2.06 -17.43
N LEU A 13 10.07 -0.91 -17.06
CA LEU A 13 10.53 0.11 -17.99
C LEU A 13 11.62 -0.40 -18.91
N GLU A 14 12.63 -1.06 -18.36
CA GLU A 14 13.80 -1.62 -19.05
C GLU A 14 13.38 -2.72 -20.03
N CYS A 15 12.50 -3.65 -19.64
CA CYS A 15 11.99 -4.68 -20.55
C CYS A 15 11.07 -4.11 -21.66
N SER A 16 10.30 -3.06 -21.39
CA SER A 16 9.49 -2.40 -22.43
C SER A 16 10.35 -1.52 -23.33
N TRP A 17 11.39 -0.88 -22.79
CA TRP A 17 12.31 -0.01 -23.50
C TRP A 17 13.23 -0.80 -24.45
N GLU A 18 13.74 -1.95 -24.01
CA GLU A 18 14.49 -2.88 -24.85
C GLU A 18 13.65 -3.32 -26.05
N LYS A 19 12.36 -3.63 -25.84
CA LYS A 19 11.42 -3.95 -26.92
C LYS A 19 11.23 -2.79 -27.89
N LEU A 20 11.04 -1.58 -27.39
CA LEU A 20 10.92 -0.39 -28.23
C LEU A 20 12.15 -0.16 -29.10
N ILE A 21 13.36 -0.31 -28.54
CA ILE A 21 14.61 -0.19 -29.31
C ILE A 21 14.68 -1.23 -30.42
N VAL A 22 14.35 -2.49 -30.10
CA VAL A 22 14.33 -3.58 -31.07
C VAL A 22 13.30 -3.33 -32.17
N ASP A 23 12.10 -2.89 -31.82
CA ASP A 23 11.03 -2.66 -32.79
C ASP A 23 11.31 -1.42 -33.65
N ASN A 24 11.88 -0.36 -33.07
CA ASN A 24 12.33 0.83 -33.78
C ASN A 24 13.55 0.57 -34.71
N SER A 25 14.36 -0.45 -34.41
CA SER A 25 15.46 -0.87 -35.31
C SER A 25 14.97 -1.69 -36.52
N LYS A 26 13.74 -2.23 -36.45
CA LYS A 26 13.13 -3.07 -37.49
C LYS A 26 12.14 -2.32 -38.38
N SER A 27 11.64 -1.18 -37.91
CA SER A 27 10.69 -0.32 -38.63
C SER A 27 11.34 0.28 -39.88
N LYS A 28 10.61 0.21 -41.00
CA LYS A 28 11.08 0.72 -42.29
C LYS A 28 10.46 2.07 -42.63
N ASP A 29 9.24 2.29 -42.15
CA ASP A 29 8.45 3.49 -42.40
C ASP A 29 8.12 4.24 -41.09
N LEU A 30 7.73 5.50 -41.21
CA LEU A 30 7.36 6.34 -40.06
C LEU A 30 6.14 5.78 -39.32
N ASP A 31 5.19 5.18 -40.05
CA ASP A 31 3.99 4.57 -39.46
C ASP A 31 4.36 3.36 -38.58
N ASP A 32 5.39 2.59 -38.94
CA ASP A 32 5.90 1.49 -38.13
C ASP A 32 6.52 2.01 -36.82
N ILE A 33 7.21 3.16 -36.86
CA ILE A 33 7.80 3.80 -35.68
C ILE A 33 6.69 4.28 -34.74
N ILE A 34 5.66 4.94 -35.29
CA ILE A 34 4.50 5.41 -34.52
C ILE A 34 3.80 4.21 -33.86
N PHE A 35 3.60 3.12 -34.61
CA PHE A 35 3.00 1.91 -34.07
C PHE A 35 3.82 1.27 -32.96
N ALA A 36 5.15 1.19 -33.11
CA ALA A 36 6.04 0.68 -32.06
C ALA A 36 5.98 1.53 -30.79
N HIS A 37 5.91 2.86 -30.94
CA HIS A 37 5.76 3.79 -29.83
C HIS A 37 4.40 3.65 -29.13
N ASP A 38 3.30 3.56 -29.87
CA ASP A 38 1.97 3.35 -29.29
C ASP A 38 1.89 2.01 -28.57
N SER A 39 2.45 0.94 -29.15
CA SER A 39 2.52 -0.37 -28.52
C SER A 39 3.33 -0.36 -27.22
N TYR A 40 4.46 0.36 -27.20
CA TYR A 40 5.25 0.59 -25.99
C TYR A 40 4.43 1.30 -24.91
N LEU A 41 3.75 2.41 -25.26
CA LEU A 41 2.95 3.19 -24.31
C LEU A 41 1.78 2.37 -23.76
N GLN A 42 1.05 1.63 -24.60
CA GLN A 42 -0.02 0.74 -24.15
C GLN A 42 0.51 -0.36 -23.22
N THR A 43 1.62 -1.00 -23.58
CA THR A 43 2.28 -2.01 -22.73
C THR A 43 2.71 -1.42 -21.39
N LEU A 44 3.19 -0.17 -21.38
CA LEU A 44 3.59 0.52 -20.17
C LEU A 44 2.39 0.87 -19.29
N LEU A 45 1.31 1.39 -19.88
CA LEU A 45 0.06 1.71 -19.18
C LEU A 45 -0.58 0.46 -18.56
N ASP A 46 -0.64 -0.64 -19.31
CA ASP A 46 -1.15 -1.93 -18.84
C ASP A 46 -0.35 -2.51 -17.68
N LYS A 47 0.97 -2.27 -17.67
CA LYS A 47 1.87 -2.78 -16.61
C LYS A 47 2.00 -1.85 -15.41
N SER A 48 1.62 -0.57 -15.53
CA SER A 48 1.87 0.47 -14.53
C SER A 48 0.74 0.71 -13.53
N LEU A 49 -0.27 -0.16 -13.47
CA LEU A 49 -1.51 -0.02 -12.69
C LEU A 49 -2.40 1.13 -13.18
N LEU A 50 -1.99 1.88 -14.21
CA LEU A 50 -2.60 3.13 -14.65
C LEU A 50 -3.73 2.95 -15.68
N ASN A 51 -4.08 1.71 -16.03
CA ASN A 51 -5.13 1.46 -17.01
C ASN A 51 -6.54 1.74 -16.42
N ILE A 52 -7.45 2.25 -17.25
CA ILE A 52 -8.82 2.69 -16.91
C ILE A 52 -9.63 1.54 -16.29
N ASP A 53 -9.45 0.31 -16.77
CA ASP A 53 -10.09 -0.90 -16.23
C ASP A 53 -9.70 -1.18 -14.77
N GLN A 54 -8.65 -0.52 -14.28
CA GLN A 54 -8.06 -0.73 -12.96
C GLN A 54 -8.28 0.46 -12.03
N MET A 55 -9.14 1.42 -12.40
CA MET A 55 -9.45 2.58 -11.56
C MET A 55 -9.95 2.19 -10.17
N ALA A 56 -10.69 1.10 -10.03
CA ALA A 56 -11.10 0.58 -8.73
C ALA A 56 -9.90 0.12 -7.86
N LEU A 57 -8.90 -0.51 -8.48
CA LEU A 57 -7.68 -0.96 -7.81
C LEU A 57 -6.76 0.22 -7.46
N LEU A 58 -6.64 1.19 -8.37
CA LEU A 58 -5.93 2.45 -8.13
C LEU A 58 -6.56 3.25 -6.99
N ASN A 59 -7.89 3.32 -6.91
CA ASN A 59 -8.57 3.99 -5.81
C ASN A 59 -8.26 3.32 -4.48
N LYS A 60 -8.25 1.99 -4.41
CA LYS A 60 -7.81 1.25 -3.20
C LYS A 60 -6.35 1.55 -2.86
N TYR A 61 -5.47 1.59 -3.86
CA TYR A 61 -4.06 1.95 -3.65
C TYR A 61 -3.91 3.40 -3.15
N ARG A 62 -4.69 4.34 -3.70
CA ARG A 62 -4.72 5.73 -3.24
C ARG A 62 -5.21 5.83 -1.80
N ILE A 63 -6.25 5.08 -1.42
CA ILE A 63 -6.72 5.02 -0.03
C ILE A 63 -5.61 4.48 0.89
N LEU A 64 -4.90 3.42 0.48
CA LEU A 64 -3.74 2.92 1.24
C LEU A 64 -2.64 3.97 1.41
N LEU A 65 -2.32 4.72 0.37
CA LEU A 65 -1.35 5.82 0.46
C LEU A 65 -1.84 6.93 1.40
N ASN A 66 -3.11 7.31 1.31
CA ASN A 66 -3.69 8.30 2.20
C ASN A 66 -3.63 7.85 3.67
N LEU A 67 -3.89 6.58 3.97
CA LEU A 67 -3.76 6.04 5.33
C LEU A 67 -2.31 6.10 5.84
N ILE A 68 -1.32 5.95 4.97
CA ILE A 68 0.10 6.15 5.32
C ILE A 68 0.38 7.62 5.63
N PHE A 69 -0.17 8.55 4.86
CA PHE A 69 -0.05 9.99 5.15
C PHE A 69 -0.76 10.37 6.45
N GLU A 70 -1.94 9.82 6.71
CA GLU A 70 -2.67 10.01 7.95
C GLU A 70 -1.89 9.47 9.15
N PHE A 71 -1.20 8.33 8.99
CA PHE A 71 -0.30 7.80 10.01
C PHE A 71 0.87 8.75 10.28
N ALA A 72 1.49 9.29 9.23
CA ALA A 72 2.59 10.23 9.36
C ALA A 72 2.16 11.50 10.10
N ALA A 73 1.00 12.07 9.73
CA ALA A 73 0.44 13.24 10.39
C ALA A 73 0.07 12.96 11.87
N LEU A 74 -0.54 11.79 12.15
CA LEU A 74 -0.85 11.38 13.52
C LEU A 74 0.42 11.25 14.37
N HIS A 75 1.49 10.72 13.80
CA HIS A 75 2.78 10.58 14.46
C HIS A 75 3.44 11.94 14.72
N GLU A 76 3.43 12.85 13.73
CA GLU A 76 3.95 14.22 13.88
C GLU A 76 3.21 14.96 15.00
N ASN A 77 1.87 14.96 14.98
CA ASN A 77 1.06 15.58 16.03
C ASN A 77 1.36 15.02 17.43
N PHE A 78 1.56 13.70 17.54
CA PHE A 78 1.91 13.08 18.82
C PHE A 78 3.28 13.51 19.33
N VAL A 79 4.27 13.65 18.44
CA VAL A 79 5.60 14.14 18.79
C VAL A 79 5.53 15.61 19.25
N ASP A 80 4.74 16.43 18.56
CA ASP A 80 4.55 17.84 18.92
C ASP A 80 3.87 17.98 20.30
N GLU A 81 2.80 17.23 20.56
CA GLU A 81 2.12 17.20 21.86
C GLU A 81 3.05 16.75 23.00
N LEU A 82 3.93 15.78 22.74
CA LEU A 82 4.94 15.35 23.72
C LEU A 82 6.02 16.42 23.95
N PHE A 83 6.38 17.17 22.91
CA PHE A 83 7.34 18.27 23.02
C PHE A 83 6.76 19.42 23.86
N GLU A 84 5.48 19.76 23.69
CA GLU A 84 4.78 20.72 24.55
C GLU A 84 4.78 20.28 26.01
N ILE A 85 4.45 19.01 26.29
CA ILE A 85 4.50 18.47 27.66
C ILE A 85 5.92 18.56 28.26
N SER A 86 6.96 18.33 27.45
CA SER A 86 8.35 18.43 27.88
C SER A 86 8.73 19.87 28.23
N ASN A 87 8.24 20.86 27.48
CA ASN A 87 8.44 22.27 27.78
C ASN A 87 7.64 22.73 29.01
N ASP A 88 6.40 22.27 29.16
CA ASP A 88 5.56 22.49 30.36
C ASP A 88 6.24 21.96 31.64
N ARG A 89 7.04 20.90 31.55
CA ARG A 89 7.85 20.39 32.66
C ARG A 89 9.04 21.28 33.01
N LYS A 90 9.65 21.94 32.02
CA LYS A 90 10.82 22.81 32.20
C LYS A 90 10.45 24.20 32.73
N SER A 91 9.22 24.65 32.49
CA SER A 91 8.71 25.94 32.97
C SER A 91 8.25 25.93 34.44
N VAL A 92 8.22 24.77 35.10
CA VAL A 92 7.92 24.68 36.53
C VAL A 92 9.07 25.30 37.33
N ASN A 93 8.88 26.54 37.78
CA ASN A 93 9.84 27.26 38.59
C ASN A 93 10.08 26.54 39.94
N PRO A 94 11.33 26.39 40.40
CA PRO A 94 11.67 25.70 41.65
C PRO A 94 11.23 26.45 42.93
N VAL A 95 10.60 27.61 42.81
CA VAL A 95 10.22 28.51 43.93
C VAL A 95 8.77 28.29 44.40
N LEU A 96 8.00 27.41 43.74
CA LEU A 96 6.61 27.14 44.10
C LEU A 96 6.48 26.30 45.39
N PRO A 97 5.43 26.51 46.21
CA PRO A 97 5.11 25.67 47.36
C PRO A 97 4.99 24.18 46.98
N LEU A 98 5.43 23.29 47.87
CA LEU A 98 5.47 21.84 47.64
C LEU A 98 4.10 21.21 47.28
N SER A 99 3.00 21.82 47.74
CA SER A 99 1.63 21.44 47.39
C SER A 99 1.28 21.78 45.94
N GLU A 100 1.62 22.99 45.48
CA GLU A 100 1.35 23.46 44.12
C GLU A 100 2.22 22.72 43.08
N ILE A 101 3.47 22.38 43.43
CA ILE A 101 4.34 21.55 42.58
C ILE A 101 3.70 20.17 42.34
N LYS A 102 3.14 19.54 43.38
CA LYS A 102 2.48 18.22 43.24
C LYS A 102 1.26 18.30 42.35
N GLU A 103 0.43 19.33 42.47
CA GLU A 103 -0.74 19.51 41.60
C GLU A 103 -0.38 19.73 40.14
N VAL A 104 0.63 20.57 39.85
CA VAL A 104 1.10 20.83 38.49
C VAL A 104 1.70 19.56 37.86
N GLN A 105 2.51 18.81 38.61
CA GLN A 105 3.05 17.53 38.13
C GLN A 105 1.95 16.49 37.87
N LEU A 106 0.94 16.42 38.74
CA LEU A 106 -0.18 15.49 38.57
C LEU A 106 -0.99 15.85 37.32
N LYS A 107 -1.24 17.15 37.05
CA LYS A 107 -1.86 17.62 35.80
C LYS A 107 -1.04 17.23 34.56
N ILE A 108 0.28 17.40 34.60
CA ILE A 108 1.18 17.02 33.49
C ILE A 108 1.14 15.51 33.23
N VAL A 109 1.16 14.69 34.28
CA VAL A 109 1.10 13.22 34.18
C VAL A 109 -0.25 12.77 33.62
N VAL A 110 -1.35 13.38 34.07
CA VAL A 110 -2.69 13.10 33.54
C VAL A 110 -2.81 13.49 32.07
N LYS A 111 -2.32 14.68 31.68
CA LYS A 111 -2.30 15.14 30.28
C LYS A 111 -1.50 14.18 29.39
N ALA A 112 -0.32 13.75 29.82
CA ALA A 112 0.52 12.80 29.09
C ALA A 112 -0.13 11.41 28.96
N ALA A 113 -0.78 10.92 30.03
CA ALA A 113 -1.50 9.66 29.99
C ALA A 113 -2.71 9.71 29.05
N GLN A 114 -3.41 10.85 29.00
CA GLN A 114 -4.53 11.06 28.09
C GLN A 114 -4.08 11.06 26.63
N ILE A 115 -3.04 11.83 26.30
CA ILE A 115 -2.45 11.90 24.96
C ILE A 115 -1.96 10.52 24.48
N SER A 116 -1.31 9.77 25.37
CA SER A 116 -0.86 8.41 25.05
C SER A 116 -2.03 7.46 24.76
N ARG A 117 -3.15 7.61 25.49
CA ARG A 117 -4.36 6.80 25.27
C ARG A 117 -5.06 7.16 23.97
N THR A 118 -5.22 8.45 23.68
CA THR A 118 -5.85 8.92 22.43
C THR A 118 -5.03 8.52 21.22
N PHE A 119 -3.71 8.72 21.27
CA PHE A 119 -2.81 8.28 20.21
C PHE A 119 -2.90 6.77 19.96
N LYS A 120 -2.87 5.95 21.03
CA LYS A 120 -3.00 4.50 20.91
C LYS A 120 -4.34 4.07 20.31
N ALA A 121 -5.44 4.73 20.69
CA ALA A 121 -6.75 4.45 20.12
C ALA A 121 -6.80 4.80 18.63
N ASN A 122 -6.31 5.98 18.25
CA ASN A 122 -6.25 6.43 16.86
C ASN A 122 -5.33 5.54 16.02
N LEU A 123 -4.18 5.14 16.55
CA LEU A 123 -3.25 4.23 15.89
C LEU A 123 -3.87 2.85 15.66
N ASN A 124 -4.58 2.30 16.65
CA ASN A 124 -5.26 1.02 16.50
C ASN A 124 -6.37 1.08 15.43
N ASN A 125 -7.15 2.16 15.42
CA ASN A 125 -8.18 2.39 14.40
C ASN A 125 -7.56 2.49 13.00
N LEU A 126 -6.51 3.30 12.85
CA LEU A 126 -5.82 3.46 11.58
C LEU A 126 -5.16 2.17 11.11
N LEU A 127 -4.58 1.39 12.03
CA LEU A 127 -4.02 0.08 11.75
C LEU A 127 -5.09 -0.88 11.22
N GLU A 128 -6.27 -0.90 11.83
CA GLU A 128 -7.39 -1.74 11.39
C GLU A 128 -7.87 -1.34 9.99
N GLN A 129 -8.04 -0.03 9.75
CA GLN A 129 -8.40 0.50 8.43
C GLN A 129 -7.37 0.12 7.36
N TYR A 130 -6.08 0.30 7.66
CA TYR A 130 -4.99 -0.09 6.75
C TYR A 130 -5.01 -1.59 6.45
N ARG A 131 -5.16 -2.43 7.47
CA ARG A 131 -5.22 -3.89 7.31
C ARG A 131 -6.41 -4.32 6.45
N ASN A 132 -7.59 -3.73 6.68
CA ASN A 132 -8.80 -4.05 5.93
C ASN A 132 -8.66 -3.61 4.46
N CYS A 133 -8.24 -2.37 4.22
CA CYS A 133 -8.01 -1.86 2.88
C CYS A 133 -6.95 -2.67 2.13
N LEU A 134 -5.87 -3.09 2.81
CA LEU A 134 -4.81 -3.89 2.22
C LEU A 134 -5.30 -5.30 1.88
N ARG A 135 -6.09 -5.93 2.76
CA ARG A 135 -6.73 -7.23 2.49
C ARG A 135 -7.58 -7.14 1.22
N GLU A 136 -8.44 -6.15 1.13
CA GLU A 136 -9.31 -5.94 -0.03
C GLU A 136 -8.53 -5.65 -1.30
N PHE A 137 -7.46 -4.85 -1.22
CA PHE A 137 -6.56 -4.57 -2.33
C PHE A 137 -5.90 -5.86 -2.84
N LEU A 138 -5.37 -6.69 -1.93
CA LEU A 138 -4.71 -7.95 -2.29
C LEU A 138 -5.69 -8.95 -2.93
N ILE A 139 -6.92 -9.05 -2.41
CA ILE A 139 -7.96 -9.90 -3.01
C ILE A 139 -8.30 -9.41 -4.42
N SER A 140 -8.55 -8.11 -4.59
CA SER A 140 -8.83 -7.51 -5.90
C SER A 140 -7.67 -7.69 -6.89
N LEU A 141 -6.43 -7.63 -6.41
CA LEU A 141 -5.24 -7.88 -7.22
C LEU A 141 -5.17 -9.33 -7.70
N THR A 142 -5.53 -10.30 -6.86
CA THR A 142 -5.53 -11.74 -7.22
C THR A 142 -6.69 -12.16 -8.11
N ALA A 143 -7.80 -11.41 -8.10
CA ALA A 143 -8.95 -11.67 -8.93
C ALA A 143 -8.71 -11.33 -10.42
N GLN A 144 -7.70 -10.51 -10.72
CA GLN A 144 -7.37 -10.16 -12.10
C GLN A 144 -6.57 -11.26 -12.80
N ASP A 145 -6.98 -11.59 -14.04
CA ASP A 145 -6.43 -12.71 -14.80
C ASP A 145 -5.08 -12.41 -15.48
N GLN A 146 -4.61 -11.15 -15.47
CA GLN A 146 -3.37 -10.74 -16.15
C GLN A 146 -2.11 -11.24 -15.43
N GLU A 147 -1.14 -11.70 -16.21
CA GLU A 147 0.14 -12.25 -15.71
C GLU A 147 0.94 -11.24 -14.88
N ASN A 148 0.90 -9.95 -15.26
CA ASN A 148 1.62 -8.88 -14.58
C ASN A 148 1.13 -8.68 -13.13
N TRP A 149 -0.18 -8.81 -12.89
CA TRP A 149 -0.77 -8.69 -11.54
C TRP A 149 -0.42 -9.85 -10.63
N ARG A 150 -0.23 -11.04 -11.21
CA ARG A 150 0.25 -12.23 -10.49
C ARG A 150 1.68 -12.04 -10.00
N LEU A 151 2.54 -11.45 -10.83
CA LEU A 151 3.92 -11.12 -10.46
C LEU A 151 3.98 -10.04 -9.39
N LEU A 152 3.12 -9.03 -9.47
CA LEU A 152 3.03 -7.99 -8.43
C LEU A 152 2.52 -8.56 -7.10
N SER A 153 1.47 -9.38 -7.14
CA SER A 153 0.93 -10.06 -5.96
C SER A 153 1.98 -10.90 -5.25
N PHE A 154 2.75 -11.71 -6.00
CA PHE A 154 3.87 -12.48 -5.45
C PHE A 154 4.95 -11.58 -4.83
N ARG A 155 5.23 -10.44 -5.44
CA ARG A 155 6.25 -9.51 -4.94
C ARG A 155 5.80 -8.76 -3.69
N LEU A 156 4.50 -8.53 -3.51
CA LEU A 156 3.92 -7.90 -2.32
C LEU A 156 3.88 -8.88 -1.14
N ASP A 157 3.54 -10.15 -1.39
CA ASP A 157 3.52 -11.20 -0.37
C ASP A 157 4.81 -12.06 -0.36
N PHE A 158 5.96 -11.44 -0.67
CA PHE A 158 7.24 -12.15 -0.69
C PHE A 158 7.61 -12.72 0.69
N SER A 159 7.14 -12.08 1.77
CA SER A 159 7.36 -12.54 3.15
C SER A 159 6.35 -13.60 3.61
N GLN A 160 5.32 -13.93 2.81
CA GLN A 160 4.18 -14.80 3.17
C GLN A 160 3.41 -14.34 4.43
N PHE A 161 3.77 -13.19 4.99
CA PHE A 161 3.19 -12.66 6.22
C PHE A 161 1.70 -12.36 6.03
N TYR A 162 1.30 -11.90 4.83
CA TYR A 162 -0.08 -11.57 4.54
C TYR A 162 -0.91 -12.85 4.34
N ARG A 163 -0.33 -13.90 3.77
CA ARG A 163 -0.97 -15.22 3.67
C ARG A 163 -1.34 -15.80 5.03
N SER A 164 -0.42 -15.72 6.00
CA SER A 164 -0.64 -16.23 7.36
C SER A 164 -1.59 -15.36 8.18
N SER A 165 -1.64 -14.05 7.92
CA SER A 165 -2.39 -13.11 8.75
C SER A 165 -3.84 -12.87 8.32
N TYR A 166 -4.17 -13.10 7.04
CA TYR A 166 -5.48 -12.75 6.48
C TYR A 166 -6.35 -13.96 6.09
N GLY A 167 -5.92 -15.18 6.44
CA GLY A 167 -6.76 -16.38 6.43
C GLY A 167 -6.91 -17.11 5.07
N PRO A 168 -7.73 -18.18 5.04
CA PRO A 168 -7.79 -19.14 3.92
C PRO A 168 -8.26 -18.55 2.58
N ALA A 169 -9.01 -17.44 2.59
CA ALA A 169 -9.47 -16.76 1.37
C ALA A 169 -8.31 -16.15 0.55
N LEU A 170 -7.31 -15.57 1.23
CA LEU A 170 -6.06 -15.16 0.59
C LEU A 170 -5.20 -16.38 0.26
N ASP A 171 -5.23 -17.44 1.08
CA ASP A 171 -4.45 -18.65 0.84
C ASP A 171 -4.84 -19.39 -0.46
N GLU A 172 -6.14 -19.53 -0.73
CA GLU A 172 -6.66 -20.07 -2.00
C GLU A 172 -6.35 -19.13 -3.18
N SER A 173 -6.47 -17.82 -2.98
CA SER A 173 -6.25 -16.82 -4.05
C SER A 173 -4.76 -16.60 -4.37
N LEU A 174 -3.87 -16.90 -3.42
CA LEU A 174 -2.42 -16.73 -3.56
C LEU A 174 -1.66 -18.03 -3.85
N THR A 175 -2.24 -19.22 -3.63
CA THR A 175 -1.60 -20.52 -3.96
C THR A 175 -1.79 -20.85 -5.44
N PHE A 176 -0.78 -21.47 -6.05
CA PHE A 176 -0.91 -22.07 -7.38
C PHE A 176 -2.06 -23.09 -7.47
N SER A 177 -2.37 -23.81 -6.39
CA SER A 177 -3.47 -24.79 -6.30
C SER A 177 -4.88 -24.18 -6.18
N GLY A 178 -5.10 -23.17 -5.31
CA GLY A 178 -6.40 -22.50 -5.24
C GLY A 178 -6.71 -21.68 -6.50
N ARG A 179 -5.67 -21.12 -7.14
CA ARG A 179 -5.74 -20.40 -8.43
C ARG A 179 -6.19 -21.28 -9.61
N ARG A 180 -5.91 -22.60 -9.63
CA ARG A 180 -6.47 -23.54 -10.64
C ARG A 180 -7.97 -23.81 -10.43
N ARG A 181 -8.43 -23.78 -9.17
CA ARG A 181 -9.82 -24.07 -8.80
C ARG A 181 -10.76 -22.90 -9.15
N ILE A 182 -10.29 -21.67 -8.99
CA ILE A 182 -11.01 -20.45 -9.43
C ILE A 182 -11.18 -20.42 -10.95
N ARG A 183 -10.12 -20.76 -11.70
CA ARG A 183 -10.19 -20.88 -13.16
C ARG A 183 -11.17 -21.95 -13.61
N ARG A 184 -11.22 -23.12 -12.96
CA ARG A 184 -12.22 -24.16 -13.26
C ARG A 184 -13.65 -23.68 -13.02
N LYS A 185 -13.94 -23.07 -11.86
CA LYS A 185 -15.28 -22.54 -11.57
C LYS A 185 -15.75 -21.49 -12.58
N LYS A 186 -14.86 -20.62 -13.07
CA LYS A 186 -15.19 -19.59 -14.08
C LYS A 186 -15.49 -20.18 -15.45
N VAL A 187 -14.81 -21.26 -15.83
CA VAL A 187 -15.08 -22.02 -17.06
C VAL A 187 -16.41 -22.79 -16.94
N ASP A 188 -16.62 -23.48 -15.82
CA ASP A 188 -17.87 -24.21 -15.56
C ASP A 188 -19.09 -23.26 -15.53
N SER A 189 -18.93 -22.02 -15.07
CA SER A 189 -20.01 -21.00 -15.04
C SER A 189 -20.37 -20.46 -16.43
N LEU A 190 -19.43 -20.51 -17.38
CA LEU A 190 -19.65 -20.08 -18.76
C LEU A 190 -20.24 -21.20 -19.62
N GLU A 191 -19.95 -22.46 -19.30
CA GLU A 191 -20.51 -23.63 -19.99
C GLU A 191 -21.97 -23.92 -19.61
N ILE A 192 -22.48 -23.38 -18.49
CA ILE A 192 -23.90 -23.53 -18.07
C ILE A 192 -24.83 -22.49 -18.73
N LEU A 193 -24.26 -21.50 -19.44
CA LEU A 193 -25.02 -20.43 -20.12
C LEU A 193 -25.19 -20.67 -21.64
N HIS A 194 -24.91 -21.87 -22.13
CA HIS A 194 -25.10 -22.30 -23.51
C HIS A 194 -25.92 -23.59 -23.59
#